data_AF-A0A833FL03-F1
#
_entry.id   AF-A0A833FL03-F1
#
_cell.length_a   1.000
_cell.length_b   1.000
_cell.length_c   1.000
_cell.angle_alpha   90.00
_cell.angle_beta   90.00
_cell.angle_gamma   90.00
#
_symmetry.space_group_name_H-M   'P 1'
#
loop_
_entity.id
_entity.type
_entity.pdbx_description
1 polymer ?
#
loop_
_entity_poly.entity_id
_entity_poly.type
_entity_poly.pdbx_seq_one_letter_code
_entity_poly.pdbx_strand_id
1 'polypeptide(L)'
;MEVIDKTKNKQKEQWQLGDVLKSNDGDIGMIIKDNYNNYTIIDFKGDMMGFGPFSIYELGGHDTISNLQKEYPNYHKVNAKLVIE
;
A
#
# COMPACT_ATOMS: atom_id res chain seq x y z
N MET A 1 -39.30 4.87 1.49
CA MET A 1 -37.91 4.95 1.95
C MET A 1 -37.07 4.09 1.03
N GLU A 2 -36.13 4.68 0.30
CA GLU A 2 -35.11 3.88 -0.38
C GLU A 2 -34.13 3.34 0.66
N VAL A 3 -33.96 2.02 0.69
CA VAL A 3 -32.89 1.38 1.45
C VAL A 3 -31.64 1.49 0.59
N ILE A 4 -30.80 2.50 0.87
CA ILE A 4 -29.50 2.65 0.22
C ILE A 4 -28.58 1.57 0.78
N ASP A 5 -28.37 0.52 0.00
CA ASP A 5 -27.39 -0.52 0.29
C ASP A 5 -25.97 0.05 0.15
N LYS A 6 -25.40 0.49 1.27
CA LYS A 6 -24.04 1.04 1.35
C LYS A 6 -22.96 0.02 1.00
N THR A 7 -23.28 -1.28 0.91
CA THR A 7 -22.31 -2.30 0.47
C THR A 7 -22.06 -2.27 -1.03
N LYS A 8 -23.03 -1.79 -1.84
CA LYS A 8 -22.86 -1.58 -3.29
C LYS A 8 -21.95 -0.40 -3.65
N ASN A 9 -21.82 0.57 -2.74
CA ASN A 9 -20.98 1.76 -2.90
C ASN A 9 -19.59 1.63 -2.26
N LYS A 10 -19.19 0.44 -1.81
CA LYS A 10 -17.77 0.14 -1.69
C LYS A 10 -17.22 0.06 -3.12
N GLN A 11 -16.91 1.20 -3.72
CA GLN A 11 -15.94 1.24 -4.83
C GLN A 11 -14.80 0.35 -4.37
N LYS A 12 -14.61 -0.81 -5.04
CA LYS A 12 -13.49 -1.68 -4.74
C LYS A 12 -12.27 -0.80 -4.78
N GLU A 13 -11.63 -0.65 -3.63
CA GLU A 13 -10.44 0.17 -3.50
C GLU A 13 -9.46 -0.30 -4.57
N GLN A 14 -9.21 0.55 -5.56
CA GLN A 14 -8.30 0.24 -6.65
C GLN A 14 -7.00 0.96 -6.38
N TRP A 15 -5.95 0.16 -6.20
CA TRP A 15 -4.61 0.65 -5.98
C TRP A 15 -4.01 1.21 -7.27
N GLN A 16 -3.17 2.24 -7.13
CA GLN A 16 -2.42 2.89 -8.18
C GLN A 16 -0.97 3.12 -7.75
N LEU A 17 -0.06 3.32 -8.73
CA LEU A 17 1.32 3.69 -8.44
C LEU A 17 1.35 5.00 -7.64
N GLY A 18 2.14 5.05 -6.58
CA GLY A 18 2.24 6.19 -5.67
C GLY A 18 1.17 6.22 -4.57
N ASP A 19 0.19 5.31 -4.58
CA ASP A 19 -0.74 5.19 -3.46
C ASP A 19 0.00 4.80 -2.18
N VAL A 20 -0.34 5.49 -1.10
CA VAL A 20 0.10 5.13 0.24
C VAL A 20 -0.89 4.15 0.84
N LEU A 21 -0.36 3.08 1.40
CA LEU A 21 -1.10 1.99 1.97
C LEU A 21 -0.80 1.89 3.47
N LYS A 22 -1.78 1.42 4.23
CA LYS A 22 -1.63 1.05 5.62
C LYS A 22 -2.06 -0.39 5.83
N SER A 23 -1.26 -1.18 6.53
CA SER A 23 -1.64 -2.55 6.94
C SER A 23 -2.56 -2.50 8.16
N ASN A 24 -3.31 -3.57 8.38
CA ASN A 24 -4.10 -3.74 9.60
C ASN A 24 -3.23 -3.71 10.88
N ASP A 25 -1.95 -4.06 10.78
CA ASP A 25 -0.99 -4.06 11.89
C ASP A 25 -0.36 -2.68 12.12
N GLY A 26 -0.67 -1.71 11.27
CA GLY A 26 -0.22 -0.32 11.39
C GLY A 26 0.98 0.04 10.51
N ASP A 27 1.49 -0.90 9.71
CA ASP A 27 2.59 -0.66 8.78
C ASP A 27 2.16 0.31 7.70
N ILE A 28 3.08 1.17 7.27
CA ILE A 28 2.81 2.17 6.23
C ILE A 28 3.78 1.91 5.11
N GLY A 29 3.25 1.83 3.89
CA GLY A 29 4.07 1.69 2.70
C GLY A 29 3.52 2.46 1.52
N MET A 30 4.29 2.50 0.43
CA MET A 30 3.91 3.15 -0.82
C MET A 30 4.10 2.20 -1.99
N ILE A 31 3.14 2.18 -2.91
CA ILE A 31 3.26 1.41 -4.14
C ILE A 31 4.26 2.11 -5.07
N ILE A 32 5.34 1.43 -5.42
CA ILE A 32 6.38 1.91 -6.33
C ILE A 32 6.68 0.85 -7.40
N LYS A 33 7.69 1.11 -8.24
CA LYS A 33 8.28 0.11 -9.13
C LYS A 33 9.71 -0.20 -8.75
N ASP A 34 10.06 -1.48 -8.72
CA ASP A 34 11.43 -1.94 -8.54
C ASP A 34 12.29 -1.71 -9.80
N ASN A 35 13.57 -2.07 -9.73
CA ASN A 35 14.51 -1.99 -10.85
C ASN A 35 14.22 -2.97 -12.00
N TYR A 36 13.33 -3.95 -11.79
CA TYR A 36 12.82 -4.88 -12.80
C TYR A 36 11.48 -4.44 -13.39
N ASN A 37 11.01 -3.23 -13.05
CA ASN A 37 9.74 -2.65 -13.51
C ASN A 37 8.49 -3.37 -12.97
N ASN A 38 8.63 -4.17 -11.91
CA ASN A 38 7.52 -4.77 -11.17
C ASN A 38 6.96 -3.79 -10.14
N TYR A 39 5.67 -3.87 -9.87
CA TYR A 39 5.03 -3.15 -8.77
C TYR A 39 5.35 -3.82 -7.43
N THR A 40 5.77 -3.02 -6.47
CA THR A 40 6.11 -3.45 -5.10
C THR A 40 5.63 -2.42 -4.08
N ILE A 41 5.58 -2.78 -2.80
CA ILE A 41 5.32 -1.85 -1.70
C ILE A 41 6.65 -1.58 -1.01
N ILE A 42 7.08 -0.32 -0.96
CA ILE A 42 8.13 0.11 -0.03
C ILE A 42 7.50 0.30 1.34
N ASP A 43 7.90 -0.51 2.31
CA ASP A 43 7.52 -0.39 3.71
C ASP A 43 8.50 0.56 4.43
N PHE A 44 7.96 1.51 5.19
CA PHE A 44 8.71 2.51 5.96
C PHE A 44 9.00 2.08 7.40
N LYS A 45 8.79 0.80 7.74
CA LYS A 45 9.03 0.27 9.09
C LYS A 45 10.42 0.66 9.61
N GLY A 46 10.41 1.46 10.67
CA GLY A 46 11.59 1.78 11.46
C GLY A 46 12.02 0.56 12.26
N ASP A 47 13.28 0.19 12.07
CA ASP A 47 14.03 -0.85 12.79
C ASP A 47 13.52 -2.29 12.59
N MET A 48 13.94 -2.89 11.47
CA MET A 48 14.17 -4.33 11.44
C MET A 48 15.69 -4.59 11.41
N MET A 49 16.19 -5.16 12.51
CA MET A 49 17.55 -5.72 12.65
C MET A 49 18.72 -4.75 12.84
N GLY A 50 18.54 -3.60 13.50
CA GLY A 50 19.68 -2.84 14.04
C GLY A 50 20.56 -2.12 13.01
N PHE A 51 20.12 -2.05 11.74
CA PHE A 51 20.75 -1.25 10.70
C PHE A 51 20.16 0.17 10.67
N GLY A 52 20.46 0.95 11.71
CA GLY A 52 20.13 2.38 11.75
C GLY A 52 18.65 2.72 11.97
N PRO A 53 18.31 4.02 12.04
CA PRO A 53 16.98 4.48 12.44
C PRO A 53 15.86 4.21 11.42
N PHE A 54 16.19 3.79 10.20
CA PHE A 54 15.24 3.53 9.12
C PHE A 54 15.71 2.36 8.25
N SER A 55 14.82 1.40 8.03
CA SER A 55 14.99 0.33 7.04
C SER A 55 13.91 0.47 5.98
N ILE A 56 14.31 0.45 4.71
CA ILE A 56 13.37 0.39 3.58
C ILE A 56 13.36 -1.06 3.10
N TYR A 57 12.19 -1.69 3.15
CA TYR A 57 11.99 -3.03 2.62
C TYR A 57 10.99 -3.03 1.48
N GLU A 58 11.32 -3.76 0.43
CA GLU A 58 10.40 -4.04 -0.66
C GLU A 58 9.59 -5.30 -0.32
N LEU A 59 8.26 -5.17 -0.37
CA LEU A 59 7.33 -6.27 -0.16
C LEU A 59 6.72 -6.68 -1.50
N GLY A 60 7.05 -7.90 -1.93
CA GLY A 60 6.51 -8.52 -3.14
C GLY A 60 7.23 -8.07 -4.40
N GLY A 61 6.52 -8.15 -5.52
CA GLY A 61 7.03 -7.79 -6.84
C GLY A 61 6.19 -8.44 -7.93
N HIS A 62 5.28 -7.68 -8.54
CA HIS A 62 4.36 -8.19 -9.56
C HIS A 62 4.34 -7.37 -10.83
N ASP A 63 4.04 -8.04 -11.94
CA ASP A 63 3.79 -7.44 -13.25
C ASP A 63 2.61 -6.45 -13.26
N THR A 64 1.63 -6.64 -12.36
CA THR A 64 0.45 -5.79 -12.23
C THR A 64 0.12 -5.44 -10.78
N ILE A 65 -0.39 -4.23 -10.57
CA ILE A 65 -0.89 -3.79 -9.25
C ILE A 65 -2.04 -4.68 -8.76
N SER A 66 -2.86 -5.22 -9.66
CA SER A 66 -3.95 -6.12 -9.27
C SER A 66 -3.44 -7.41 -8.61
N ASN A 67 -2.31 -7.94 -9.07
CA ASN A 67 -1.68 -9.11 -8.46
C ASN A 67 -1.06 -8.76 -7.11
N LEU A 68 -0.35 -7.62 -7.03
CA LEU A 68 0.18 -7.09 -5.77
C LEU A 68 -0.92 -6.90 -4.71
N GLN A 69 -2.07 -6.33 -5.10
CA GLN A 69 -3.21 -6.11 -4.20
C GLN A 69 -3.84 -7.42 -3.70
N LYS A 70 -3.82 -8.49 -4.51
CA LYS A 70 -4.31 -9.81 -4.09
C LYS A 70 -3.35 -10.49 -3.11
N GLU A 71 -2.05 -10.26 -3.24
CA GLU A 71 -1.04 -10.79 -2.32
C GLU A 71 -1.10 -10.14 -0.95
N TYR A 72 -1.44 -8.85 -0.90
CA TYR A 72 -1.50 -8.04 0.32
C TYR A 72 -2.92 -7.57 0.69
N PRO A 73 -3.88 -8.49 0.96
CA PRO A 73 -5.28 -8.14 1.21
C PRO A 73 -5.51 -7.44 2.55
N ASN A 74 -4.51 -7.43 3.44
CA ASN A 74 -4.54 -6.74 4.74
C ASN A 74 -4.10 -5.27 4.65
N TYR A 75 -3.63 -4.82 3.49
CA TYR A 75 -3.34 -3.42 3.23
C TYR A 75 -4.58 -2.71 2.65
N HIS A 76 -4.73 -1.44 2.99
CA HIS A 76 -5.75 -0.55 2.44
C HIS A 76 -5.15 0.81 2.12
N LYS A 77 -5.70 1.48 1.12
CA LYS A 77 -5.28 2.83 0.70
C LYS A 77 -5.66 3.83 1.78
N VAL A 78 -4.72 4.73 2.06
CA VAL A 78 -4.93 5.85 2.97
C VAL A 78 -4.71 7.16 2.23
N ASN A 79 -5.41 8.20 2.66
CA ASN A 79 -5.18 9.54 2.12
C ASN A 79 -3.88 10.09 2.72
N ALA A 80 -2.79 9.96 1.98
CA ALA A 80 -1.54 10.62 2.34
C ALA A 80 -1.58 12.08 1.89
N LYS A 81 -1.77 12.98 2.84
CA LYS A 81 -1.47 14.38 2.62
C LYS A 81 0.04 14.55 2.76
N LEU A 82 0.76 14.52 1.65
CA LEU A 82 2.17 14.94 1.65
C LEU A 82 2.21 16.42 2.05
N VAL A 83 2.76 16.72 3.22
CA VAL A 83 3.19 18.07 3.58
C VAL A 83 4.62 18.18 3.09
N ILE A 84 4.79 18.73 1.88
CA ILE A 84 6.11 19.16 1.40
C ILE A 84 6.17 20.65 1.77
N GLU A 85 7.04 21.01 2.71
CA GLU A 85 7.42 22.40 2.98
C GLU A 85 8.63 22.81 2.14
#